data_AF-K8ABD8-F1
#
_entry.id   AF-K8ABD8-F1
#
_cell.length_a   1.000
_cell.length_b   1.000
_cell.length_c   1.000
_cell.angle_alpha   90.00
_cell.angle_beta   90.00
_cell.angle_gamma   90.00
#
_symmetry.space_group_name_H-M   'P 1'
#
loop_
_entity.id
_entity.type
_entity.pdbx_description
1 polymer ?
#
loop_
_entity_poly.entity_id
_entity_poly.type
_entity_poly.pdbx_seq_one_letter_code
_entity_poly.pdbx_strand_id
1 'polypeptide(L)'
;MMGVYRTMNKSLLFCLVFAFFCPVTQASECTKEKAQAAENAVDHLNTWAAVYDSYVRYSSCDEGSPGEGQSEAVIRLLADQWRTLPALDALVKRQPAFEQWVLSHIDSTLDSDDLQKTEDNAKTQCPSGHAALCKKIAAAASEAINES
;
A
#
# COMPACT_ATOMS: atom_id res chain seq x y z
N MET A 1 -37.50 -16.65 -63.20
CA MET A 1 -37.17 -17.54 -62.07
C MET A 1 -35.68 -17.84 -62.13
N MET A 2 -34.85 -17.06 -61.42
CA MET A 2 -33.45 -17.39 -61.12
C MET A 2 -33.19 -16.85 -59.71
N GLY A 3 -33.09 -17.76 -58.75
CA GLY A 3 -32.74 -17.46 -57.37
C GLY A 3 -31.54 -18.32 -57.01
N VAL A 4 -30.38 -17.67 -56.97
CA VAL A 4 -29.08 -18.22 -56.55
C VAL A 4 -29.18 -18.62 -55.07
N TYR A 5 -28.98 -19.90 -54.74
CA TYR A 5 -28.69 -20.31 -53.36
C TYR A 5 -27.18 -20.46 -53.19
N ARG A 6 -26.64 -19.54 -52.38
CA ARG A 6 -25.23 -19.34 -52.06
C ARG A 6 -24.76 -20.43 -51.09
N THR A 7 -23.50 -20.82 -51.28
CA THR A 7 -22.75 -21.89 -50.63
C THR A 7 -22.75 -21.86 -49.10
N MET A 8 -22.86 -23.05 -48.51
CA MET A 8 -22.65 -23.40 -47.10
C MET A 8 -21.25 -22.95 -46.62
N ASN A 9 -21.19 -22.07 -45.62
CA ASN A 9 -19.94 -21.64 -45.00
C ASN A 9 -19.67 -22.48 -43.73
N LYS A 10 -18.60 -23.28 -43.78
CA LYS A 10 -18.09 -24.10 -42.68
C LYS A 10 -17.41 -23.20 -41.64
N SER A 11 -18.14 -22.76 -40.62
CA SER A 11 -17.52 -22.16 -39.42
C SER A 11 -18.33 -22.44 -38.16
N LEU A 12 -18.49 -23.73 -37.84
CA LEU A 12 -18.81 -24.20 -36.49
C LEU A 12 -17.48 -24.66 -35.89
N LEU A 13 -16.85 -23.85 -35.04
CA LEU A 13 -15.83 -24.18 -34.03
C LEU A 13 -14.91 -22.96 -33.77
N PHE A 14 -15.36 -22.02 -32.94
CA PHE A 14 -14.44 -21.07 -32.30
C PHE A 14 -15.03 -20.60 -30.95
N CYS A 15 -15.16 -21.51 -29.98
CA CYS A 15 -15.72 -21.20 -28.65
C CYS A 15 -14.89 -21.66 -27.44
N LEU A 16 -13.65 -22.13 -27.58
CA LEU A 16 -12.90 -22.66 -26.42
C LEU A 16 -11.39 -22.36 -26.43
N VAL A 17 -10.98 -21.09 -26.57
CA VAL A 17 -9.61 -20.68 -26.22
C VAL A 17 -9.61 -19.24 -25.67
N PHE A 18 -10.20 -19.03 -24.50
CA PHE A 18 -9.87 -17.89 -23.64
C PHE A 18 -9.55 -18.42 -22.24
N ALA A 19 -8.65 -19.40 -22.20
CA ALA A 19 -8.01 -19.82 -20.96
C ALA A 19 -7.06 -18.70 -20.52
N PHE A 20 -7.56 -17.86 -19.63
CA PHE A 20 -6.86 -17.47 -18.41
C PHE A 20 -5.37 -17.13 -18.59
N PHE A 21 -5.07 -16.06 -19.34
CA PHE A 21 -3.83 -15.34 -19.13
C PHE A 21 -3.98 -14.53 -17.83
N CYS A 22 -3.92 -15.20 -16.68
CA CYS A 22 -3.56 -14.53 -15.45
C CYS A 22 -2.07 -14.21 -15.58
N PRO A 23 -1.66 -12.94 -15.66
CA PRO A 23 -0.25 -12.64 -15.49
C PRO A 23 0.13 -13.17 -14.10
N VAL A 24 0.99 -14.19 -14.08
CA VAL A 24 1.69 -14.59 -12.86
C VAL A 24 2.58 -13.39 -12.54
N THR A 25 2.05 -12.49 -11.73
CA THR A 25 2.88 -11.48 -11.08
C THR A 25 3.73 -12.28 -10.13
N GLN A 26 5.01 -12.47 -10.48
CA GLN A 26 5.99 -13.07 -9.61
C GLN A 26 6.23 -12.06 -8.49
N ALA A 27 5.38 -12.10 -7.46
CA ALA A 27 5.63 -11.39 -6.23
C ALA A 27 6.99 -11.88 -5.73
N SER A 28 7.91 -10.95 -5.44
CA SER A 28 9.20 -11.35 -4.89
C SER A 28 8.91 -12.12 -3.60
N GLU A 29 9.43 -13.33 -3.44
CA GLU A 29 9.19 -14.10 -2.21
C GLU A 29 9.97 -13.49 -1.04
N CYS A 30 9.44 -13.63 0.18
CA CYS A 30 10.18 -13.31 1.39
C CYS A 30 11.08 -14.47 1.79
N THR A 31 12.35 -14.42 1.40
CA THR A 31 13.35 -15.38 1.91
C THR A 31 13.73 -15.02 3.34
N LYS A 32 14.30 -15.98 4.08
CA LYS A 32 14.75 -15.74 5.47
C LYS A 32 15.80 -14.63 5.54
N GLU A 33 16.70 -14.58 4.57
CA GLU A 33 17.74 -13.54 4.48
C GLU A 33 17.12 -12.18 4.21
N LYS A 34 16.08 -12.13 3.37
CA LYS A 34 15.35 -10.89 3.06
C LYS A 34 14.55 -10.41 4.26
N ALA A 35 13.89 -11.33 4.99
CA ALA A 35 13.18 -11.03 6.24
C ALA A 35 14.13 -10.46 7.30
N GLN A 36 15.29 -11.09 7.50
CA GLN A 36 16.30 -10.59 8.43
C GLN A 36 16.85 -9.21 8.02
N ALA A 37 17.06 -8.99 6.72
CA ALA A 37 17.49 -7.69 6.22
C ALA A 37 16.42 -6.61 6.40
N ALA A 38 15.13 -6.96 6.25
CA ALA A 38 14.00 -6.08 6.51
C ALA A 38 13.92 -5.74 8.01
N GLU A 39 14.02 -6.74 8.89
CA GLU A 39 14.06 -6.57 10.35
C GLU A 39 15.21 -5.62 10.76
N ASN A 40 16.42 -5.83 10.25
CA ASN A 40 17.55 -4.96 10.57
C ASN A 40 17.39 -3.52 10.04
N ALA A 41 16.53 -3.30 9.03
CA ALA A 41 16.33 -1.99 8.44
C ALA A 41 15.35 -1.13 9.25
N VAL A 42 14.48 -1.72 10.08
CA VAL A 42 13.39 -1.01 10.77
C VAL A 42 13.91 0.12 11.67
N ASP A 43 15.05 -0.10 12.35
CA ASP A 43 15.71 0.87 13.23
C ASP A 43 16.20 2.14 12.51
N HIS A 44 16.19 2.14 11.17
CA HIS A 44 16.68 3.24 10.34
C HIS A 44 15.58 3.94 9.54
N LEU A 45 14.31 3.59 9.77
CA LEU A 45 13.16 4.13 9.03
C LEU A 45 12.65 5.47 9.59
N ASN A 46 13.57 6.41 9.82
CA ASN A 46 13.29 7.70 10.46
C ASN A 46 12.97 8.85 9.48
N THR A 47 12.83 8.55 8.19
CA THR A 47 12.40 9.49 7.14
C THR A 47 11.51 8.79 6.12
N TRP A 48 10.62 9.53 5.46
CA TRP A 48 9.78 8.97 4.39
C TRP A 48 10.57 8.39 3.20
N ALA A 49 11.77 8.93 2.92
CA ALA A 49 12.65 8.37 1.90
C ALA A 49 13.17 7.00 2.32
N ALA A 50 13.60 6.83 3.58
CA ALA A 50 14.03 5.54 4.10
C ALA A 50 12.89 4.51 4.13
N VAL A 51 11.68 4.93 4.54
CA VAL A 51 10.48 4.08 4.50
C VAL A 51 10.15 3.65 3.07
N TYR A 52 10.15 4.57 2.11
CA TYR A 52 9.89 4.23 0.71
C TYR A 52 10.94 3.27 0.14
N ASP A 53 12.21 3.51 0.44
CA ASP A 53 13.30 2.64 0.03
C ASP A 53 13.18 1.24 0.67
N SER A 54 12.71 1.15 1.91
CA SER A 54 12.36 -0.10 2.58
C SER A 54 11.22 -0.80 1.85
N TYR A 55 10.11 -0.13 1.60
CA TYR A 55 8.97 -0.65 0.86
C TYR A 55 9.39 -1.24 -0.50
N VAL A 56 10.17 -0.52 -1.29
CA VAL A 56 10.65 -0.99 -2.60
C VAL A 56 11.46 -2.29 -2.48
N ARG A 57 12.28 -2.40 -1.43
CA ARG A 57 13.15 -3.57 -1.23
C ARG A 57 12.42 -4.73 -0.57
N TYR A 58 11.55 -4.45 0.40
CA TYR A 58 11.12 -5.39 1.43
C TYR A 58 9.61 -5.55 1.58
N SER A 59 8.78 -4.89 0.77
CA SER A 59 7.30 -5.05 0.83
C SER A 59 6.78 -6.49 0.64
N SER A 60 7.63 -7.43 0.20
CA SER A 60 7.27 -8.85 0.23
C SER A 60 7.42 -9.52 1.60
N CYS A 61 8.16 -8.89 2.51
CA CYS A 61 8.46 -9.32 3.87
C CYS A 61 7.74 -8.42 4.87
N ASP A 62 6.44 -8.26 4.67
CA ASP A 62 5.63 -7.26 5.37
C ASP A 62 4.77 -7.85 6.49
N GLU A 63 5.06 -9.09 6.88
CA GLU A 63 4.36 -9.81 7.94
C GLU A 63 5.32 -10.13 9.08
N GLY A 64 4.77 -10.37 10.27
CA GLY A 64 5.53 -10.65 11.48
C GLY A 64 6.41 -9.47 11.89
N SER A 65 7.55 -9.76 12.52
CA SER A 65 8.43 -8.72 13.10
C SER A 65 8.84 -7.60 12.13
N PRO A 66 9.24 -7.89 10.87
CA PRO A 66 9.50 -6.81 9.90
C PRO A 66 8.27 -5.94 9.58
N GLY A 67 7.08 -6.55 9.48
CA GLY A 67 5.82 -5.82 9.27
C GLY A 67 5.48 -4.92 10.45
N GLU A 68 5.54 -5.46 11.67
CA GLU A 68 5.31 -4.72 12.91
C GLU A 68 6.27 -3.53 13.06
N GLY A 69 7.57 -3.73 12.78
CA GLY A 69 8.56 -2.65 12.82
C GLY A 69 8.33 -1.58 11.74
N GLN A 70 7.77 -1.96 10.58
CA GLN A 70 7.38 -1.00 9.56
C GLN A 70 6.11 -0.22 9.95
N SER A 71 5.11 -0.86 10.56
CA SER A 71 3.95 -0.18 11.15
C SER A 71 4.40 0.86 12.18
N GLU A 72 5.29 0.47 13.09
CA GLU A 72 5.86 1.35 14.10
C GLU A 72 6.57 2.56 13.46
N ALA A 73 7.44 2.33 12.47
CA ALA A 73 8.12 3.42 11.78
C ALA A 73 7.16 4.41 11.10
N VAL A 74 6.10 3.89 10.45
CA VAL A 74 5.06 4.71 9.82
C VAL A 74 4.34 5.57 10.85
N ILE A 75 3.86 4.96 11.95
CA ILE A 75 3.10 5.71 12.95
C ILE A 75 3.97 6.76 13.65
N ARG A 76 5.25 6.47 13.97
CA ARG A 76 6.15 7.45 14.58
C ARG A 76 6.39 8.67 13.68
N LEU A 77 6.51 8.47 12.37
CA LEU A 77 6.62 9.59 11.43
C LEU A 77 5.36 10.45 11.38
N LEU A 78 4.18 9.84 11.46
CA LEU A 78 2.89 10.55 11.46
C LEU A 78 2.61 11.24 12.80
N ALA A 79 2.86 10.55 13.91
CA ALA A 79 2.65 11.05 15.26
C ALA A 79 3.65 12.16 15.62
N ASP A 80 4.94 11.97 15.36
CA ASP A 80 6.00 12.85 15.87
C ASP A 80 6.60 13.79 14.84
N GLN A 81 6.59 13.38 13.57
CA GLN A 81 7.22 14.12 12.49
C GLN A 81 6.23 14.63 11.47
N TRP A 82 5.00 14.94 11.90
CA TRP A 82 3.89 15.36 11.03
C TRP A 82 4.25 16.47 10.01
N ARG A 83 5.15 17.39 10.38
CA ARG A 83 5.68 18.44 9.47
C ARG A 83 6.30 17.89 8.17
N THR A 84 6.64 16.61 8.13
CA THR A 84 7.22 15.91 6.98
C THR A 84 6.17 15.31 6.04
N LEU A 85 4.86 15.43 6.35
CA LEU A 85 3.76 14.96 5.52
C LEU A 85 3.87 15.38 4.03
N PRO A 86 4.31 16.61 3.68
CA PRO A 86 4.49 16.96 2.26
C PRO A 86 5.48 16.05 1.51
N ALA A 87 6.48 15.49 2.19
CA ALA A 87 7.40 14.52 1.60
C ALA A 87 6.73 13.16 1.34
N LEU A 88 5.90 12.68 2.28
CA LEU A 88 5.06 11.51 2.07
C LEU A 88 4.12 11.72 0.88
N ASP A 89 3.40 12.85 0.85
CA ASP A 89 2.45 13.18 -0.20
C ASP A 89 3.10 13.18 -1.60
N ALA A 90 4.33 13.70 -1.70
CA ALA A 90 5.09 13.66 -2.95
C ALA A 90 5.42 12.22 -3.40
N LEU A 91 5.69 11.29 -2.47
CA LEU A 91 5.97 9.89 -2.77
C LEU A 91 4.70 9.14 -3.20
N VAL A 92 3.63 9.24 -2.43
CA VAL A 92 2.37 8.51 -2.68
C VAL A 92 1.67 8.97 -3.96
N LYS A 93 1.81 10.25 -4.35
CA LYS A 93 1.34 10.75 -5.65
C LYS A 93 2.05 10.10 -6.83
N ARG A 94 3.32 9.73 -6.67
CA ARG A 94 4.09 9.03 -7.70
C ARG A 94 3.85 7.52 -7.69
N GLN A 95 3.57 6.95 -6.51
CA GLN A 95 3.41 5.52 -6.32
C GLN A 95 2.15 5.21 -5.50
N PRO A 96 0.98 5.02 -6.14
CA PRO A 96 -0.27 4.72 -5.43
C PRO A 96 -0.24 3.43 -4.61
N ALA A 97 0.53 2.42 -5.04
CA ALA A 97 0.71 1.19 -4.26
C ALA A 97 1.46 1.43 -2.94
N PHE A 98 2.33 2.44 -2.89
CA PHE A 98 2.99 2.86 -1.65
C PHE A 98 2.01 3.61 -0.74
N GLU A 99 1.05 4.37 -1.30
CA GLU A 99 -0.02 4.97 -0.50
C GLU A 99 -0.83 3.89 0.24
N GLN A 100 -1.26 2.87 -0.51
CA GLN A 100 -2.05 1.77 0.05
C GLN A 100 -1.28 1.04 1.15
N TRP A 101 0.01 0.78 0.90
CA TRP A 101 0.90 0.15 1.86
C TRP A 101 1.09 1.00 3.13
N VAL A 102 1.34 2.31 3.01
CA VAL A 102 1.45 3.20 4.20
C VAL A 102 0.15 3.22 4.99
N LEU A 103 -1.01 3.26 4.32
CA LEU A 103 -2.30 3.29 5.00
C LEU A 103 -2.64 1.96 5.66
N SER A 104 -2.22 0.81 5.11
CA SER A 104 -2.43 -0.49 5.75
C SER A 104 -1.59 -0.71 6.99
N HIS A 105 -0.51 0.06 7.16
CA HIS A 105 0.31 0.08 8.37
C HIS A 105 -0.22 0.99 9.49
N ILE A 106 -1.38 1.64 9.27
CA ILE A 106 -2.09 2.38 10.32
C ILE A 106 -3.23 1.46 10.78
N ASP A 107 -2.91 0.56 11.71
CA ASP A 107 -3.80 -0.50 12.17
C ASP A 107 -3.89 -0.58 13.71
N SER A 108 -4.77 -1.45 14.21
CA SER A 108 -5.09 -1.61 15.63
C SER A 108 -4.00 -2.28 16.48
N THR A 109 -2.88 -2.72 15.88
CA THR A 109 -1.74 -3.27 16.63
C THR A 109 -0.82 -2.17 17.19
N LEU A 110 -0.99 -0.93 16.72
CA LEU A 110 -0.22 0.24 17.14
C LEU A 110 -0.66 0.79 18.50
N ASP A 111 0.22 1.58 19.11
CA ASP A 111 -0.11 2.31 20.33
C ASP A 111 -1.28 3.28 20.12
N SER A 112 -2.26 3.24 21.02
CA SER A 112 -3.50 4.01 20.88
C SER A 112 -3.30 5.52 21.02
N ASP A 113 -2.31 5.98 21.78
CA ASP A 113 -1.98 7.40 21.89
C ASP A 113 -1.37 7.90 20.57
N ASP A 114 -0.52 7.09 19.92
CA ASP A 114 0.07 7.41 18.61
C ASP A 114 -0.98 7.43 17.48
N LEU A 115 -1.95 6.50 17.51
CA LEU A 115 -3.11 6.52 16.62
C LEU A 115 -3.97 7.78 16.80
N GLN A 116 -4.33 8.12 18.05
CA GLN A 116 -5.14 9.29 18.35
C GLN A 116 -4.42 10.58 17.91
N LYS A 117 -3.11 10.68 18.20
CA LYS A 117 -2.29 11.82 17.80
C LYS A 117 -2.18 11.96 16.29
N THR A 118 -2.08 10.84 15.57
CA THR A 118 -2.07 10.82 14.10
C THR A 118 -3.41 11.28 13.52
N GLU A 119 -4.53 10.80 14.08
CA GLU A 119 -5.87 11.26 13.69
C GLU A 119 -6.04 12.77 13.93
N ASP A 120 -5.62 13.26 15.09
CA ASP A 120 -5.70 14.67 15.46
C ASP A 120 -4.84 15.56 14.56
N ASN A 121 -3.60 15.14 14.30
CA ASN A 121 -2.70 15.81 13.36
C ASN A 121 -3.33 15.90 11.96
N ALA A 122 -3.92 14.80 11.48
CA ALA A 122 -4.59 14.74 10.18
C ALA A 122 -5.81 15.66 10.08
N LYS A 123 -6.57 15.82 11.16
CA LYS A 123 -7.76 16.68 11.21
C LYS A 123 -7.43 18.16 11.41
N THR A 124 -6.44 18.47 12.24
CA THR A 124 -6.23 19.83 12.77
C THR A 124 -4.97 20.51 12.23
N GLN A 125 -3.98 19.74 11.79
CA GLN A 125 -2.68 20.24 11.33
C GLN A 125 -2.39 19.87 9.87
N CYS A 126 -3.44 19.61 9.07
CA CYS A 126 -3.27 19.26 7.67
C CYS A 126 -2.65 20.43 6.86
N PRO A 127 -1.46 20.27 6.25
CA PRO A 127 -0.84 21.32 5.45
C PRO A 127 -1.66 21.63 4.18
N SER A 128 -1.64 22.90 3.75
CA SER A 128 -2.38 23.35 2.56
C SER A 128 -1.96 22.57 1.31
N GLY A 129 -2.94 22.08 0.54
CA GLY A 129 -2.70 21.28 -0.66
C GLY A 129 -2.60 19.76 -0.45
N HIS A 130 -2.73 19.28 0.80
CA HIS A 130 -2.58 17.86 1.16
C HIS A 130 -3.86 17.22 1.74
N ALA A 131 -5.01 17.90 1.64
CA ALA A 131 -6.27 17.48 2.25
C ALA A 131 -6.71 16.05 1.89
N ALA A 132 -6.43 15.61 0.65
CA ALA A 132 -6.77 14.27 0.20
C ALA A 132 -6.03 13.18 1.00
N LEU A 133 -4.73 13.36 1.22
CA LEU A 133 -3.93 12.41 2.01
C LEU A 133 -4.30 12.48 3.50
N CYS A 134 -4.44 13.69 4.05
CA CYS A 134 -4.87 13.86 5.45
C CYS A 134 -6.19 13.14 5.73
N LYS A 135 -7.18 13.24 4.82
CA LYS A 135 -8.46 12.55 4.98
C LYS A 135 -8.30 11.02 5.05
N LYS A 136 -7.42 10.45 4.23
CA LYS A 136 -7.16 9.00 4.23
C LYS A 136 -6.47 8.55 5.52
N ILE A 137 -5.46 9.31 5.96
CA ILE A 137 -4.74 9.04 7.22
C ILE A 137 -5.69 9.13 8.41
N ALA A 138 -6.52 10.17 8.48
CA ALA A 138 -7.52 10.30 9.54
C ALA A 138 -8.52 9.14 9.54
N ALA A 139 -8.95 8.68 8.37
CA ALA A 139 -9.86 7.55 8.26
C ALA A 139 -9.21 6.25 8.74
N ALA A 140 -7.98 5.95 8.30
CA ALA A 140 -7.26 4.76 8.72
C ALA A 140 -6.99 4.74 10.23
N ALA A 141 -6.54 5.87 10.80
CA ALA A 141 -6.33 5.98 12.24
C ALA A 141 -7.65 5.83 13.02
N SER A 142 -8.74 6.44 12.55
CA SER A 142 -10.05 6.29 13.18
C SER A 142 -10.56 4.85 13.13
N GLU A 143 -10.35 4.14 12.03
CA GLU A 143 -10.69 2.73 11.88
C GLU A 143 -9.92 1.87 12.89
N ALA A 144 -8.59 2.02 12.94
CA ALA A 144 -7.72 1.33 13.89
C ALA A 144 -8.12 1.54 15.37
N ILE A 145 -8.46 2.79 15.74
CA ILE A 145 -8.92 3.13 17.11
C ILE A 145 -10.21 2.38 17.47
N ASN A 146 -11.12 2.18 16.52
CA ASN A 146 -12.42 1.56 16.77
C ASN A 146 -12.38 0.02 16.75
N GLU A 147 -11.29 -0.58 16.28
CA GLU A 147 -11.06 -2.03 16.29
C GLU A 147 -10.42 -2.54 17.59
N SER A 148 -9.83 -1.62 18.36
CA SER A 148 -9.12 -1.88 19.62
C SER A 148 -10.08 -2.01 20.81
#